data_AF-A0A561D5I5-F1
#
_entry.id   AF-A0A561D5I5-F1
#
_cell.length_a   1.000
_cell.length_b   1.000
_cell.length_c   1.000
_cell.angle_alpha   90.00
_cell.angle_beta   90.00
_cell.angle_gamma   90.00
#
_symmetry.space_group_name_H-M   'P 1'
#
loop_
_entity.id
_entity.type
_entity.pdbx_description
1 polymer ?
#
loop_
_entity_poly.entity_id
_entity_poly.type
_entity_poly.pdbx_seq_one_letter_code
_entity_poly.pdbx_strand_id
1 'polypeptide(L)' 'MNTYYAFIKAIETCSFTEVAEELGYSQSAISQMVNSVEEELSKKLIYVIERELH' A
#
# COMPACT_ATOMS: atom_id res chain seq x y z
N MET A 1 -9.49 -2.53 -9.64
CA MET A 1 -8.02 -2.58 -9.70
C MET A 1 -7.55 -3.97 -9.32
N ASN A 2 -6.47 -4.49 -9.91
CA ASN A 2 -5.82 -5.72 -9.42
C ASN A 2 -5.04 -5.39 -8.12
N THR A 3 -5.25 -6.15 -7.05
CA THR A 3 -4.59 -5.96 -5.75
C THR A 3 -3.07 -6.03 -5.83
N TYR A 4 -2.53 -6.93 -6.66
CA TYR A 4 -1.10 -7.05 -6.90
C TYR A 4 -0.51 -5.82 -7.61
N TYR A 5 -1.29 -5.16 -8.49
CA TYR A 5 -0.84 -3.93 -9.14
C TYR A 5 -0.75 -2.78 -8.13
N ALA A 6 -1.76 -2.62 -7.27
CA ALA A 6 -1.73 -1.63 -6.19
C ALA A 6 -0.57 -1.90 -5.22
N PHE A 7 -0.29 -3.17 -4.92
CA PHE A 7 0.85 -3.58 -4.09
C PHE A 7 2.21 -3.21 -4.72
N ILE A 8 2.43 -3.54 -6.00
CA ILE A 8 3.68 -3.18 -6.71
C ILE A 8 3.85 -1.67 -6.75
N LYS A 9 2.79 -0.92 -7.08
CA LYS A 9 2.82 0.55 -7.07
C LYS A 9 3.16 1.12 -5.70
N ALA A 10 2.62 0.53 -4.64
CA ALA A 10 2.93 0.94 -3.28
C ALA A 10 4.41 0.77 -2.90
N ILE A 11 5.07 -0.27 -3.43
CA ILE A 11 6.51 -0.47 -3.28
C ILE A 11 7.31 0.54 -4.11
N GLU A 12 6.92 0.76 -5.37
CA GLU A 12 7.61 1.69 -6.28
C GLU A 12 7.54 3.14 -5.78
N THR A 13 6.36 3.57 -5.34
CA THR A 13 6.10 4.96 -4.94
C THR A 13 6.50 5.22 -3.48
N CYS A 14 6.59 4.19 -2.64
CA CYS A 14 6.85 4.31 -1.19
C CYS A 14 5.86 5.22 -0.42
N SER A 15 4.67 5.49 -0.98
CA SER A 15 3.64 6.35 -0.39
C SER A 15 2.25 5.86 -0.78
N PHE A 16 1.45 5.40 0.21
CA PHE A 16 0.07 4.96 -0.05
C PHE A 16 -0.85 6.12 -0.44
N THR A 17 -0.56 7.34 0.03
CA THR A 17 -1.33 8.53 -0.34
C THR A 17 -1.11 8.89 -1.80
N GLU A 18 0.14 8.93 -2.25
CA GLU A 18 0.46 9.25 -3.65
C GLU A 18 -0.10 8.18 -4.61
N VAL A 19 0.00 6.90 -4.26
CA VAL A 19 -0.61 5.82 -5.05
C VAL A 19 -2.13 5.94 -5.10
N ALA A 20 -2.77 6.32 -3.99
CA ALA A 20 -4.21 6.52 -3.96
C ALA A 20 -4.64 7.67 -4.90
N GLU A 21 -3.92 8.78 -4.89
CA GLU A 21 -4.14 9.90 -5.79
C GLU A 21 -3.90 9.51 -7.27
N GLU A 22 -2.79 8.83 -7.57
CA GLU A 22 -2.45 8.36 -8.92
C GLU A 22 -3.50 7.39 -9.49
N LEU A 23 -3.97 6.46 -8.65
CA LEU A 23 -4.87 5.39 -9.06
C LEU A 23 -6.36 5.75 -8.91
N GLY A 24 -6.69 6.92 -8.37
CA GLY A 24 -8.07 7.38 -8.18
C GLY A 24 -8.83 6.62 -7.08
N TYR A 25 -8.13 6.22 -6.02
CA TYR A 25 -8.69 5.53 -4.85
C TYR A 25 -8.50 6.33 -3.57
N SER A 26 -9.15 5.91 -2.48
CA SER A 26 -8.77 6.40 -1.15
C SER A 26 -7.50 5.69 -0.67
N GLN A 27 -6.71 6.37 0.17
CA GLN A 27 -5.56 5.75 0.83
C GLN A 27 -5.95 4.50 1.63
N SER A 28 -7.12 4.50 2.27
CA SER A 28 -7.66 3.34 2.98
C SER A 28 -7.94 2.15 2.06
N ALA A 29 -8.43 2.38 0.83
CA ALA A 29 -8.65 1.33 -0.14
C ALA A 29 -7.32 0.70 -0.60
N ILE A 30 -6.30 1.52 -0.85
CA ILE A 30 -4.94 1.02 -1.16
C ILE A 30 -4.37 0.19 0.01
N SER A 31 -4.52 0.69 1.24
CA SER A 31 -4.10 -0.05 2.46
C SER A 31 -4.77 -1.42 2.57
N GLN A 32 -6.09 -1.49 2.33
CA GLN A 32 -6.82 -2.76 2.31
C GLN A 32 -6.32 -3.71 1.22
N MET A 33 -6.07 -3.22 0.00
CA MET A 33 -5.55 -4.05 -1.09
C MET A 33 -4.17 -4.64 -0.77
N VAL A 34 -3.29 -3.85 -0.16
CA VAL A 34 -1.97 -4.33 0.32
C VAL A 34 -2.15 -5.38 1.41
N ASN A 35 -3.01 -5.12 2.41
CA ASN A 35 -3.27 -6.07 3.49
C ASN A 35 -3.83 -7.41 2.95
N SER A 36 -4.70 -7.39 1.94
CA SER A 36 -5.21 -8.62 1.33
C SER A 36 -4.10 -9.48 0.69
N VAL A 37 -3.08 -8.85 0.08
CA VAL A 37 -1.91 -9.56 -0.47
C VAL A 37 -1.06 -10.17 0.66
N GLU A 38 -0.86 -9.43 1.75
CA GLU A 38 -0.12 -9.92 2.92
C GLU A 38 -0.85 -11.08 3.63
N GLU A 39 -2.18 -11.03 3.70
CA GLU A 39 -3.03 -12.10 4.24
C GLU A 39 -2.96 -13.35 3.36
N GLU A 40 -3.08 -13.20 2.05
CA GLU A 40 -2.95 -14.31 1.09
C GLU A 40 -1.61 -15.05 1.26
N LEU A 41 -0.52 -14.29 1.48
CA LEU A 41 0.83 -14.83 1.65
C LEU A 41 1.17 -15.17 3.11
N SER A 42 0.24 -14.96 4.04
CA SER A 42 0.44 -15.16 5.49
C SER A 42 1.70 -14.48 6.02
N LYS A 43 2.04 -13.30 5.48
CA LYS A 43 3.29 -12.59 5.80
C LYS A 43 3.16 -11.08 5.60
N LYS A 44 3.66 -10.30 6.55
CA LYS A 44 3.85 -8.85 6.38
C LYS A 44 4.99 -8.58 5.40
N LEU A 45 4.72 -7.78 4.38
CA LEU A 45 5.64 -7.43 3.30
C LEU A 45 6.04 -5.96 3.33
N ILE A 46 5.16 -5.07 3.81
CA ILE A 46 5.42 -3.63 3.89
C ILE A 46 5.31 -3.14 5.34
N TYR A 47 6.33 -2.44 5.84
CA TYR A 47 6.29 -1.75 7.12
C TYR A 47 6.14 -0.26 6.90
N VAL A 48 5.01 0.32 7.31
CA VAL A 48 4.82 1.77 7.33
C VAL A 48 5.49 2.29 8.59
N ILE A 49 6.53 3.10 8.41
CA ILE A 49 7.29 3.69 9.51
C ILE A 49 6.79 5.12 9.72
N GLU A 50 6.29 5.43 10.91
CA GLU A 50 6.04 6.82 11.30
C GLU A 50 7.40 7.52 11.42
N ARG A 51 7.62 8.58 10.62
CA ARG A 51 8.81 9.40 10.80
C ARG A 51 8.65 10.16 12.12
N GLU A 52 9.39 9.76 13.15
CA GLU A 52 9.55 10.61 14.32
C GLU A 52 10.19 11.93 13.84
N LEU A 53 9.44 13.02 13.94
CA LEU A 53 9.96 14.36 13.75
C LEU A 53 10.89 14.66 14.93
N HIS A 54 12.20 14.59 14.70
CA HIS A 54 13.22 15.18 15.57
C HIS A 54 13.60 16.58 15.07
#